data_AF-A0A6M0BFS1-F1
#
_entry.id   AF-A0A6M0BFS1-F1
#
_cell.length_a   1.000
_cell.length_b   1.000
_cell.length_c   1.000
_cell.angle_alpha   90.00
_cell.angle_beta   90.00
_cell.angle_gamma   90.00
#
_symmetry.space_group_name_H-M   'P 1'
#
loop_
_entity.id
_entity.type
_entity.pdbx_description
1 polymer ?
#
loop_
_entity_poly.entity_id
_entity_poly.type
_entity_poly.pdbx_seq_one_letter_code
_entity_poly.pdbx_strand_id
1 'polypeptide(L)'
;DLNSEIEDWLKQARPDIVLLMAGTNDILFQNESPEDTVNEMILLIDKILAWSDNVYLFVSSIPPINPSALQDGTIKNQKADKYNNLLANLLTGESYKNKNIRFLDNRDIFTPDHMLEDGIHLTSEGYKKLAQAWFKMMLGITPREKQDDSPIDVPVEIEIYSSLEKILQGKRIIKKLLIPDSTSSSVCVAHKLFA
;
A
#
# COMPACT_ATOMS: atom_id res chain seq x y z
N ASP A 1 10.02 -7.84 13.50
CA ASP A 1 9.72 -8.33 12.14
C ASP A 1 8.21 -8.16 11.92
N LEU A 2 7.71 -7.81 10.73
CA LEU A 2 6.26 -7.63 10.56
C LEU A 2 5.48 -8.90 10.87
N ASN A 3 6.03 -10.06 10.50
CA ASN A 3 5.38 -11.33 10.74
C ASN A 3 5.25 -11.67 12.23
N SER A 4 6.12 -11.14 13.10
CA SER A 4 6.03 -11.33 14.55
C SER A 4 5.01 -10.42 15.23
N GLU A 5 4.74 -9.22 14.68
CA GLU A 5 3.96 -8.19 15.35
C GLU A 5 2.50 -8.09 14.86
N ILE A 6 2.22 -8.50 13.61
CA ILE A 6 0.97 -8.15 12.92
C ILE A 6 -0.29 -8.61 13.66
N GLU A 7 -0.27 -9.79 14.27
CA GLU A 7 -1.45 -10.33 14.97
C GLU A 7 -1.83 -9.47 16.18
N ASP A 8 -0.84 -8.94 16.90
CA ASP A 8 -1.08 -8.08 18.06
C ASP A 8 -1.57 -6.69 17.64
N TRP A 9 -1.08 -6.17 16.51
CA TRP A 9 -1.63 -4.94 15.93
C TRP A 9 -3.07 -5.11 15.46
N LEU A 10 -3.41 -6.24 14.83
CA LEU A 10 -4.76 -6.55 14.40
C LEU A 10 -5.70 -6.68 15.60
N LYS A 11 -5.28 -7.35 16.68
CA LYS A 11 -6.05 -7.43 17.94
C LYS A 11 -6.32 -6.07 18.57
N GLN A 12 -5.32 -5.18 18.58
CA GLN A 12 -5.43 -3.86 19.19
C GLN A 12 -6.30 -2.91 18.37
N ALA A 13 -6.07 -2.85 17.04
CA ALA A 13 -6.75 -1.91 16.16
C ALA A 13 -8.15 -2.39 15.77
N ARG A 14 -8.36 -3.72 15.68
CA ARG A 14 -9.55 -4.40 15.14
C ARG A 14 -10.02 -3.81 13.81
N PRO A 15 -9.19 -3.81 12.76
CA PRO A 15 -9.49 -3.12 11.52
C PRO A 15 -10.49 -3.89 10.65
N ASP A 16 -11.33 -3.13 9.93
CA ASP A 16 -12.10 -3.64 8.79
C ASP A 16 -11.29 -3.52 7.48
N ILE A 17 -10.36 -2.55 7.41
CA ILE A 17 -9.53 -2.26 6.25
C ILE A 17 -8.06 -2.23 6.66
N VAL A 18 -7.21 -2.89 5.89
CA VAL A 18 -5.76 -2.85 6.02
C VAL A 18 -5.13 -2.32 4.73
N LEU A 19 -4.31 -1.27 4.84
CA LEU A 19 -3.44 -0.80 3.75
C LEU A 19 -2.01 -1.26 4.04
N LEU A 20 -1.43 -2.03 3.11
CA LEU A 20 -0.12 -2.65 3.27
C LEU A 20 0.84 -2.27 2.15
N MET A 21 1.96 -1.65 2.52
CA MET A 21 3.12 -1.41 1.66
C MET A 21 4.38 -1.73 2.47
N ALA A 22 5.06 -2.81 2.10
CA ALA A 22 6.25 -3.30 2.79
C ALA A 22 7.18 -4.04 1.81
N GLY A 23 8.43 -4.28 2.22
CA GLY A 23 9.47 -4.94 1.43
C GLY A 23 10.69 -4.06 1.16
N THR A 24 10.57 -2.73 1.25
CA THR A 24 11.69 -1.80 1.00
C THR A 24 12.89 -2.10 1.90
N ASN A 25 12.68 -2.30 3.20
CA ASN A 25 13.79 -2.52 4.13
C ASN A 25 14.46 -3.88 3.95
N ASP A 26 13.66 -4.89 3.63
CA ASP A 26 14.07 -6.26 3.40
C ASP A 26 15.02 -6.32 2.18
N ILE A 27 14.62 -5.64 1.10
CA ILE A 27 15.44 -5.48 -0.12
C ILE A 27 16.67 -4.59 0.08
N LEU A 28 16.53 -3.41 0.73
CA LEU A 28 17.57 -2.38 0.75
C LEU A 28 18.61 -2.54 1.85
N PHE A 29 18.20 -3.04 3.02
CA PHE A 29 18.99 -2.98 4.24
C PHE A 29 19.28 -4.35 4.86
N GLN A 30 18.38 -5.33 4.67
CA GLN A 30 18.60 -6.70 5.14
C GLN A 30 19.30 -7.60 4.09
N ASN A 31 19.52 -7.06 2.88
CA ASN A 31 20.10 -7.77 1.73
C ASN A 31 19.37 -9.08 1.41
N GLU A 32 18.08 -9.13 1.70
CA GLU A 32 17.24 -10.28 1.44
C GLU A 32 17.06 -10.49 -0.07
N SER A 33 16.75 -11.72 -0.48
CA SER A 33 16.39 -11.98 -1.86
C SER A 33 14.95 -11.52 -2.13
N PRO A 34 14.63 -11.07 -3.36
CA PRO A 34 13.24 -10.78 -3.73
C PRO A 34 12.27 -11.94 -3.49
N GLU A 35 12.74 -13.18 -3.70
CA GLU A 35 11.97 -14.39 -3.45
C GLU A 35 11.65 -14.61 -1.97
N ASP A 36 12.66 -14.49 -1.09
CA ASP A 36 12.45 -14.64 0.36
C ASP A 36 11.52 -13.53 0.89
N THR A 37 11.71 -12.29 0.40
CA THR A 37 10.84 -11.16 0.77
C THR A 37 9.38 -11.41 0.36
N VAL A 38 9.14 -12.06 -0.79
CA VAL A 38 7.78 -12.45 -1.21
C VAL A 38 7.22 -13.58 -0.35
N ASN A 39 8.04 -14.55 0.06
CA ASN A 39 7.61 -15.61 0.97
C ASN A 39 7.17 -15.04 2.32
N GLU A 40 7.93 -14.08 2.87
CA GLU A 40 7.54 -13.37 4.09
C GLU A 40 6.25 -12.54 3.90
N MET A 41 6.09 -11.91 2.74
CA MET A 41 4.87 -11.18 2.39
C MET A 41 3.64 -12.12 2.30
N ILE A 42 3.80 -13.34 1.78
CA ILE A 42 2.72 -14.35 1.76
C ILE A 42 2.24 -14.64 3.18
N LEU A 43 3.18 -14.92 4.10
CA LEU A 43 2.86 -15.19 5.51
C LEU A 43 2.12 -14.03 6.17
N LEU A 44 2.57 -12.79 5.90
CA LEU A 44 1.96 -11.58 6.43
C LEU A 44 0.53 -11.38 5.90
N ILE A 45 0.35 -11.54 4.59
CA ILE A 45 -0.95 -11.42 3.92
C ILE A 45 -1.92 -12.48 4.45
N ASP A 46 -1.49 -13.72 4.58
CA ASP A 46 -2.36 -14.80 5.05
C ASP A 46 -2.77 -14.61 6.52
N LYS A 47 -1.87 -14.11 7.38
CA LYS A 47 -2.22 -13.71 8.76
C LYS A 47 -3.27 -12.60 8.80
N ILE A 48 -3.12 -11.57 7.95
CA ILE A 48 -4.08 -10.47 7.87
C ILE A 48 -5.44 -10.97 7.37
N LEU A 49 -5.47 -11.82 6.34
CA LEU A 49 -6.73 -12.35 5.81
C LEU A 49 -7.40 -13.35 6.75
N ALA A 50 -6.64 -14.03 7.62
CA ALA A 50 -7.17 -14.93 8.64
C ALA A 50 -7.74 -14.20 9.87
N TRP A 51 -7.48 -12.91 10.04
CA TRP A 51 -7.96 -12.13 11.19
C TRP A 51 -9.49 -12.06 11.26
N SER A 52 -10.15 -11.85 10.13
CA SER A 52 -11.61 -11.75 10.04
C SER A 52 -12.08 -11.94 8.60
N ASP A 53 -13.18 -12.67 8.41
CA ASP A 53 -13.81 -12.81 7.08
C ASP A 53 -14.26 -11.46 6.48
N ASN A 54 -14.42 -10.42 7.31
CA ASN A 54 -14.83 -9.08 6.90
C ASN A 54 -13.67 -8.13 6.60
N VAL A 55 -12.42 -8.56 6.79
CA VAL A 55 -11.24 -7.71 6.53
C VAL A 55 -11.08 -7.50 5.03
N TYR A 56 -10.81 -6.25 4.63
CA TYR A 56 -10.39 -5.88 3.28
C TYR A 56 -8.93 -5.47 3.29
N LEU A 57 -8.10 -6.23 2.60
CA LEU A 57 -6.68 -5.96 2.48
C LEU A 57 -6.36 -5.29 1.13
N PHE A 58 -5.70 -4.16 1.18
CA PHE A 58 -5.17 -3.51 0.00
C PHE A 58 -3.64 -3.51 0.10
N VAL A 59 -2.98 -4.11 -0.89
CA VAL A 59 -1.52 -4.24 -0.95
C VAL A 59 -0.99 -3.40 -2.11
N SER A 60 0.14 -2.72 -1.94
CA SER A 60 0.81 -2.04 -3.06
C SER A 60 2.20 -2.57 -3.29
N SER A 61 2.71 -2.38 -4.51
CA SER A 61 4.15 -2.40 -4.75
C SER A 61 4.86 -1.36 -3.87
N ILE A 62 6.16 -1.58 -3.66
CA ILE A 62 7.04 -0.54 -3.10
C ILE A 62 7.36 0.50 -4.19
N PRO A 63 7.53 1.78 -3.83
CA PRO A 63 7.87 2.83 -4.79
C PRO A 63 9.18 2.54 -5.53
N PRO A 64 9.41 3.18 -6.69
CA PRO A 64 10.71 3.14 -7.37
C PRO A 64 11.83 3.62 -6.44
N ILE A 65 13.00 2.98 -6.53
CA ILE A 65 14.20 3.40 -5.82
C ILE A 65 15.07 4.19 -6.79
N ASN A 66 15.56 5.37 -6.38
CA ASN A 66 16.52 6.11 -7.20
C ASN A 66 17.92 5.45 -7.07
N PRO A 67 18.42 4.78 -8.12
CA PRO A 67 19.69 4.06 -8.04
C PRO A 67 20.89 5.00 -7.86
N SER A 68 20.79 6.26 -8.28
CA SER A 68 21.89 7.22 -8.18
C SER A 68 22.10 7.78 -6.77
N ALA A 69 21.11 7.64 -5.88
CA ALA A 69 21.17 8.12 -4.50
C ALA A 69 21.76 7.09 -3.52
N LEU A 70 21.98 5.84 -3.96
CA LEU A 70 22.35 4.73 -3.09
C LEU A 70 23.61 4.00 -3.56
N GLN A 71 24.41 3.53 -2.59
CA GLN A 71 25.43 2.53 -2.87
C GLN A 71 24.77 1.26 -3.43
N ASP A 72 25.35 0.74 -4.52
CA ASP A 72 24.82 -0.39 -5.29
C ASP A 72 23.38 -0.19 -5.75
N GLY A 73 22.95 1.07 -5.92
CA GLY A 73 21.56 1.42 -6.17
C GLY A 73 20.96 0.78 -7.42
N THR A 74 21.74 0.55 -8.48
CA THR A 74 21.28 -0.19 -9.66
C THR A 74 20.85 -1.62 -9.31
N ILE A 75 21.64 -2.33 -8.51
CA ILE A 75 21.34 -3.71 -8.09
C ILE A 75 20.12 -3.69 -7.15
N LYS A 76 20.07 -2.74 -6.21
CA LYS A 76 18.94 -2.59 -5.29
C LYS A 76 17.63 -2.28 -6.02
N ASN A 77 17.66 -1.40 -7.01
CA ASN A 77 16.49 -1.09 -7.82
C ASN A 77 16.04 -2.31 -8.63
N GLN A 78 16.96 -3.06 -9.23
CA GLN A 78 16.62 -4.32 -9.94
C GLN A 78 15.99 -5.37 -9.00
N LYS A 79 16.49 -5.50 -7.77
CA LYS A 79 15.89 -6.38 -6.75
C LYS A 79 14.47 -5.92 -6.40
N ALA A 80 14.25 -4.61 -6.21
CA ALA A 80 12.95 -4.04 -5.93
C ALA A 80 11.95 -4.24 -7.08
N ASP A 81 12.38 -4.05 -8.33
CA ASP A 81 11.55 -4.31 -9.51
C ASP A 81 11.17 -5.78 -9.62
N LYS A 82 12.13 -6.69 -9.36
CA LYS A 82 11.88 -8.13 -9.32
C LYS A 82 10.88 -8.48 -8.22
N TYR A 83 11.06 -7.93 -7.02
CA TYR A 83 10.13 -8.11 -5.89
C TYR A 83 8.72 -7.66 -6.25
N ASN A 84 8.57 -6.45 -6.79
CA ASN A 84 7.28 -5.90 -7.21
C ASN A 84 6.60 -6.76 -8.28
N ASN A 85 7.35 -7.28 -9.25
CA ASN A 85 6.81 -8.18 -10.28
C ASN A 85 6.37 -9.53 -9.70
N LEU A 86 7.14 -10.12 -8.78
CA LEU A 86 6.76 -11.36 -8.10
C LEU A 86 5.50 -11.17 -7.25
N LEU A 87 5.41 -10.05 -6.52
CA LEU A 87 4.25 -9.71 -5.71
C LEU A 87 3.00 -9.48 -6.57
N ALA A 88 3.13 -8.78 -7.71
CA ALA A 88 2.04 -8.58 -8.66
C ALA A 88 1.53 -9.93 -9.21
N ASN A 89 2.44 -10.79 -9.67
CA ASN A 89 2.08 -12.13 -10.18
C ASN A 89 1.38 -12.98 -9.11
N LEU A 90 1.86 -12.94 -7.87
CA LEU A 90 1.25 -13.63 -6.75
C LEU A 90 -0.19 -13.15 -6.50
N LEU A 91 -0.40 -11.85 -6.37
CA LEU A 91 -1.68 -11.28 -5.93
C LEU A 91 -2.74 -11.20 -7.03
N THR A 92 -2.31 -11.30 -8.29
CA THR A 92 -3.20 -11.49 -9.44
C THR A 92 -3.47 -12.96 -9.75
N GLY A 93 -2.78 -13.88 -9.08
CA GLY A 93 -2.92 -15.33 -9.27
C GLY A 93 -4.17 -15.94 -8.62
N GLU A 94 -4.45 -17.20 -8.99
CA GLU A 94 -5.66 -17.92 -8.53
C GLU A 94 -5.73 -18.08 -7.00
N SER A 95 -4.59 -18.13 -6.30
CA SER A 95 -4.54 -18.25 -4.83
C SER A 95 -5.21 -17.10 -4.08
N TYR A 96 -5.30 -15.91 -4.69
CA TYR A 96 -5.86 -14.70 -4.07
C TYR A 96 -7.11 -14.15 -4.77
N LYS A 97 -7.45 -14.69 -5.95
CA LYS A 97 -8.55 -14.21 -6.81
C LYS A 97 -9.91 -14.06 -6.13
N ASN A 98 -10.24 -14.94 -5.19
CA ASN A 98 -11.52 -14.94 -4.47
C ASN A 98 -11.42 -14.41 -3.03
N LYS A 99 -10.26 -13.88 -2.62
CA LYS A 99 -10.07 -13.31 -1.28
C LYS A 99 -10.42 -11.81 -1.29
N ASN A 100 -10.71 -11.24 -0.11
CA ASN A 100 -10.94 -9.80 0.09
C ASN A 100 -9.63 -9.00 0.02
N ILE A 101 -8.90 -9.13 -1.08
CA ILE A 101 -7.62 -8.50 -1.32
C ILE A 101 -7.59 -7.77 -2.66
N ARG A 102 -6.93 -6.61 -2.72
CA ARG A 102 -6.68 -5.88 -3.96
C ARG A 102 -5.22 -5.43 -4.02
N PHE A 103 -4.65 -5.48 -5.21
CA PHE A 103 -3.28 -5.05 -5.46
C PHE A 103 -3.26 -3.75 -6.25
N LEU A 104 -2.43 -2.80 -5.80
CA LEU A 104 -2.12 -1.55 -6.49
C LEU A 104 -0.65 -1.57 -6.92
N ASP A 105 -0.41 -1.65 -8.22
CA ASP A 105 0.91 -1.30 -8.73
C ASP A 105 1.04 0.22 -8.78
N ASN A 106 1.83 0.80 -7.87
CA ASN A 106 2.02 2.24 -7.76
C ASN A 106 3.31 2.74 -8.41
N ARG A 107 4.11 1.88 -9.07
CA ARG A 107 5.42 2.29 -9.61
C ARG A 107 5.31 3.47 -10.57
N ASP A 108 4.33 3.43 -11.47
CA ASP A 108 4.13 4.43 -12.51
C ASP A 108 3.41 5.71 -12.03
N ILE A 109 2.95 5.76 -10.77
CA ILE A 109 2.29 6.98 -10.25
C ILE A 109 3.31 8.02 -9.78
N PHE A 110 4.57 7.60 -9.57
CA PHE A 110 5.64 8.44 -9.07
C PHE A 110 6.60 8.86 -10.19
N THR A 111 7.17 10.03 -10.01
CA THR A 111 8.26 10.59 -10.82
C THR A 111 9.39 10.98 -9.87
N PRO A 112 10.60 11.32 -10.35
CA PRO A 112 11.70 11.74 -9.48
C PRO A 112 11.33 12.87 -8.51
N ASP A 113 10.47 13.82 -8.91
CA ASP A 113 10.01 14.93 -8.05
C ASP A 113 9.14 14.49 -6.86
N HIS A 114 8.67 13.24 -6.88
CA HIS A 114 7.89 12.65 -5.79
C HIS A 114 8.76 11.92 -4.76
N MET A 115 10.09 11.93 -4.92
CA MET A 115 11.06 11.26 -4.05
C MET A 115 11.90 12.29 -3.30
N LEU A 116 12.30 11.97 -2.06
CA LEU A 116 13.33 12.71 -1.33
C LEU A 116 14.70 12.44 -1.95
N GLU A 117 15.68 13.28 -1.58
CA GLU A 117 17.06 13.17 -2.04
C GLU A 117 17.72 11.84 -1.66
N ASP A 118 17.23 11.15 -0.62
CA ASP A 118 17.69 9.81 -0.25
C ASP A 118 17.32 8.72 -1.27
N GLY A 119 16.45 9.02 -2.22
CA GLY A 119 16.06 8.11 -3.29
C GLY A 119 15.17 6.95 -2.87
N ILE A 120 14.62 6.97 -1.66
CA ILE A 120 13.81 5.90 -1.08
C ILE A 120 12.45 6.45 -0.63
N HIS A 121 12.45 7.58 0.07
CA HIS A 121 11.25 8.13 0.68
C HIS A 121 10.47 9.02 -0.28
N LEU A 122 9.16 9.07 -0.11
CA LEU A 122 8.30 9.97 -0.88
C LEU A 122 8.33 11.38 -0.29
N THR A 123 8.21 12.39 -1.15
CA THR A 123 7.90 13.76 -0.74
C THR A 123 6.45 13.84 -0.23
N SER A 124 6.07 14.98 0.35
CA SER A 124 4.67 15.23 0.71
C SER A 124 3.71 15.11 -0.48
N GLU A 125 4.13 15.54 -1.68
CA GLU A 125 3.34 15.35 -2.92
C GLU A 125 3.29 13.88 -3.35
N GLY A 126 4.39 13.13 -3.20
CA GLY A 126 4.39 11.69 -3.40
C GLY A 126 3.39 10.97 -2.49
N TYR A 127 3.38 11.28 -1.20
CA TYR A 127 2.40 10.72 -0.26
C TYR A 127 0.95 11.12 -0.60
N LYS A 128 0.70 12.34 -1.10
CA LYS A 128 -0.63 12.74 -1.59
C LYS A 128 -1.08 11.88 -2.77
N LYS A 129 -0.20 11.62 -3.74
CA LYS A 129 -0.50 10.71 -4.87
C LYS A 129 -0.78 9.28 -4.42
N LEU A 130 0.02 8.75 -3.50
CA LEU A 130 -0.20 7.43 -2.93
C LEU A 130 -1.57 7.35 -2.24
N ALA A 131 -1.91 8.34 -1.41
CA ALA A 131 -3.20 8.41 -0.74
C ALA A 131 -4.38 8.46 -1.72
N GLN A 132 -4.26 9.25 -2.80
CA GLN A 132 -5.26 9.30 -3.87
C GLN A 132 -5.40 7.94 -4.58
N ALA A 133 -4.31 7.23 -4.83
CA ALA A 133 -4.34 5.91 -5.47
C ALA A 133 -5.03 4.87 -4.57
N TRP A 134 -4.70 4.83 -3.27
CA TRP A 134 -5.42 3.99 -2.29
C TRP A 134 -6.91 4.32 -2.26
N PHE A 135 -7.26 5.61 -2.22
CA PHE A 135 -8.64 6.04 -2.18
C PHE A 135 -9.42 5.60 -3.41
N LYS A 136 -8.87 5.80 -4.60
CA LYS A 136 -9.47 5.33 -5.86
C LYS A 136 -9.67 3.82 -5.86
N MET A 137 -8.67 3.06 -5.43
CA MET A 137 -8.78 1.59 -5.34
C MET A 137 -9.86 1.15 -4.34
N MET A 138 -9.98 1.80 -3.18
CA MET A 138 -11.04 1.50 -2.20
C MET A 138 -12.44 1.77 -2.74
N LEU A 139 -12.59 2.79 -3.60
CA LEU A 139 -13.85 3.07 -4.29
C LEU A 139 -14.13 2.14 -5.48
N GLY A 140 -13.21 1.22 -5.82
CA GLY A 140 -13.31 0.39 -7.02
C GLY A 140 -13.07 1.17 -8.33
N ILE A 141 -12.48 2.36 -8.23
CA ILE A 141 -12.09 3.18 -9.38
C ILE A 141 -10.68 2.73 -9.79
N THR A 142 -10.58 1.76 -10.69
CA THR A 142 -9.31 1.39 -11.30
C THR A 142 -8.95 2.37 -12.43
N PRO A 143 -7.66 2.66 -12.69
CA PRO A 143 -7.27 3.28 -13.94
C PRO A 143 -7.73 2.36 -15.07
N ARG A 144 -8.80 2.77 -15.76
CA ARG A 144 -9.35 2.03 -16.89
C ARG A 144 -8.35 2.15 -18.04
N GLU A 145 -8.07 1.05 -18.75
CA GLU A 145 -7.27 1.08 -19.98
C GLU A 145 -7.79 2.19 -20.91
N LYS A 146 -6.87 3.06 -21.34
CA LYS A 146 -7.00 4.15 -22.32
C LYS A 146 -8.43 4.39 -22.84
N GLN A 147 -9.13 5.39 -22.30
CA GLN A 147 -10.18 6.04 -23.06
C GLN A 147 -10.31 7.52 -22.68
N ASP A 148 -10.10 8.35 -23.71
CA ASP A 148 -10.39 9.78 -23.87
C ASP A 148 -9.78 10.75 -22.84
N ASP A 149 -8.74 11.46 -23.29
CA ASP A 149 -7.97 12.47 -22.56
C ASP A 149 -8.74 13.78 -22.31
N SER A 150 -10.08 13.72 -22.36
CA SER A 150 -10.94 14.83 -22.00
C SER A 150 -10.78 15.12 -20.50
N PRO A 151 -10.41 16.36 -20.09
CA PRO A 151 -10.32 16.72 -18.69
C PRO A 151 -11.67 16.44 -18.03
N ILE A 152 -11.70 15.50 -17.10
CA ILE A 152 -12.88 15.35 -16.25
C ILE A 152 -12.83 16.56 -15.30
N ASP A 153 -13.54 17.61 -15.68
CA ASP A 153 -13.76 18.81 -14.88
C ASP A 153 -14.77 18.47 -13.77
N VAL A 154 -14.35 17.59 -12.86
CA VAL A 154 -15.05 17.41 -11.59
C VAL A 154 -14.40 18.39 -10.62
N PRO A 155 -15.18 19.26 -9.95
CA PRO A 155 -14.69 19.97 -8.78
C PRO A 155 -14.34 18.93 -7.70
N VAL A 156 -13.08 18.49 -7.68
CA VAL A 156 -12.56 17.42 -6.80
C VAL A 156 -12.72 17.77 -5.30
N GLU A 157 -13.06 19.02 -4.97
CA GLU A 157 -13.14 19.50 -3.60
C GLU A 157 -14.50 19.30 -2.90
N ILE A 158 -15.60 19.00 -3.62
CA ILE A 158 -16.95 19.00 -3.02
C ILE A 158 -17.71 17.66 -3.15
N GLU A 159 -17.47 16.85 -4.19
CA GLU A 159 -18.20 15.58 -4.39
C GLU A 159 -17.70 14.40 -3.55
N ILE A 160 -16.51 14.52 -2.96
CA ILE A 160 -15.97 13.50 -2.06
C ILE A 160 -16.80 13.44 -0.76
N TYR A 161 -17.27 14.56 -0.23
CA TYR A 161 -17.98 14.58 1.06
C TYR A 161 -19.39 13.97 1.01
N SER A 162 -20.17 14.23 -0.03
CA SER A 162 -21.57 13.76 -0.14
C SER A 162 -21.67 12.26 -0.44
N SER A 163 -20.75 11.75 -1.26
CA SER A 163 -20.63 10.33 -1.60
C SER A 163 -20.11 9.52 -0.41
N LEU A 164 -19.19 10.10 0.37
CA LEU A 164 -18.66 9.49 1.59
C LEU A 164 -19.73 9.36 2.66
N GLU A 165 -20.59 10.35 2.93
CA GLU A 165 -21.63 10.17 3.94
C GLU A 165 -22.63 9.06 3.59
N LYS A 166 -22.93 8.87 2.31
CA LYS A 166 -23.85 7.82 1.85
C LYS A 166 -23.25 6.42 1.91
N ILE A 167 -21.96 6.26 1.61
CA ILE A 167 -21.24 4.98 1.65
C ILE A 167 -20.77 4.64 3.07
N LEU A 168 -20.48 5.65 3.90
CA LEU A 168 -19.97 5.54 5.27
C LEU A 168 -21.05 5.68 6.34
N GLN A 169 -22.34 5.62 6.00
CA GLN A 169 -23.42 5.49 6.98
C GLN A 169 -23.14 4.27 7.88
N GLY A 170 -22.50 4.52 9.03
CA GLY A 170 -22.11 3.53 10.04
C GLY A 170 -20.61 3.23 10.19
N LYS A 171 -19.70 3.73 9.33
CA LYS A 171 -18.25 3.41 9.41
C LYS A 171 -17.40 4.65 9.75
N ARG A 172 -16.84 4.68 10.96
CA ARG A 172 -16.00 5.78 11.47
C ARG A 172 -14.60 5.75 10.83
N ILE A 173 -14.31 6.64 9.90
CA ILE A 173 -12.93 6.86 9.42
C ILE A 173 -12.25 7.88 10.32
N ILE A 174 -11.37 7.42 11.22
CA ILE A 174 -10.47 8.31 11.97
C ILE A 174 -9.15 8.44 11.21
N LYS A 175 -8.85 9.68 10.82
CA LYS A 175 -7.57 10.14 10.29
C LYS A 175 -6.51 9.97 11.39
N LYS A 176 -5.59 9.02 11.29
CA LYS A 176 -4.42 8.95 12.18
C LYS A 176 -3.19 8.43 11.44
N LEU A 177 -2.38 9.38 10.95
CA LEU A 177 -0.94 9.19 10.77
C LEU A 177 -0.38 8.80 12.15
N LEU A 178 0.35 7.70 12.22
CA LEU A 178 0.78 7.01 13.44
C LEU A 178 1.27 7.96 14.55
N ILE A 179 0.42 8.21 15.54
CA ILE A 179 0.78 8.55 16.93
C ILE A 179 -0.06 7.59 17.78
N PRO A 180 0.54 6.84 18.72
CA PRO A 180 -0.18 5.90 19.56
C PRO A 180 -1.21 6.67 20.37
N ASP A 181 -2.49 6.37 20.11
CA ASP A 181 -3.51 6.44 21.15
C ASP A 181 -4.82 5.87 20.63
N SER A 182 -5.34 5.03 21.52
CA SER A 182 -6.49 4.13 21.44
C SER A 182 -7.82 4.80 21.15
N THR A 183 -8.78 3.96 20.75
CA THR A 183 -10.25 4.11 20.83
C THR A 183 -11.02 4.59 19.61
N SER A 184 -10.74 4.06 18.40
CA SER A 184 -11.72 3.76 17.31
C SER A 184 -11.02 3.70 15.95
N SER A 185 -10.62 2.52 15.47
CA SER A 185 -9.81 2.38 14.25
C SER A 185 -10.40 1.37 13.25
N SER A 186 -11.33 1.82 12.40
CA SER A 186 -11.82 1.01 11.26
C SER A 186 -10.78 0.82 10.14
N VAL A 187 -9.61 1.46 10.24
CA VAL A 187 -8.51 1.37 9.28
C VAL A 187 -7.20 1.17 10.04
N CYS A 188 -6.44 0.14 9.68
CA CYS A 188 -5.06 -0.05 10.08
C CYS A 188 -4.16 0.17 8.86
N VAL A 189 -3.10 0.95 9.02
CA VAL A 189 -2.06 1.09 7.99
C VAL A 189 -0.84 0.37 8.51
N ALA A 190 -0.52 -0.77 7.89
CA ALA A 190 0.72 -1.46 8.14
C ALA A 190 1.77 -0.87 7.19
N HIS A 191 2.56 0.06 7.70
CA HIS A 191 3.69 0.64 7.00
C HIS A 191 4.96 0.24 7.73
N LYS A 192 5.84 -0.53 7.08
CA LYS A 192 7.23 -0.71 7.54
C LYS A 192 8.10 0.31 6.84
N LEU A 193 7.86 1.59 7.13
CA LEU A 193 8.86 2.63 6.98
C LEU A 193 9.06 3.21 8.37
N PHE A 194 10.33 3.29 8.77
CA PHE A 194 10.84 3.70 10.09
C PHE A 194 10.73 2.63 11.18
N ALA A 195 11.85 1.90 11.36
CA ALA A 195 12.46 1.85 12.69
C ALA A 195 13.46 3.02 12.77
#